data_AF-A0A3S1AZI7-F1
#
_entry.id   AF-A0A3S1AZI7-F1
#
_cell.length_a   1.000
_cell.length_b   1.000
_cell.length_c   1.000
_cell.angle_alpha   90.00
_cell.angle_beta   90.00
_cell.angle_gamma   90.00
#
_symmetry.space_group_name_H-M   'P 1'
#
loop_
_entity.id
_entity.type
_entity.pdbx_description
1 polymer ?
#
loop_
_entity_poly.entity_id
_entity_poly.type
_entity_poly.pdbx_seq_one_letter_code
_entity_poly.pdbx_strand_id
1 'polypeptide(L)'
;MGTIVMVTPTLPTIFLSPALSRRMMDFLIKLWFLLAVALYEMLMGVKIIVSGKPSLRGTSSLILENHRTRIDWLFLMSYLCRYSDIKEFRISLKYPLKKFPGAGWAMQCAGFLFLKRKWDEDKDHIANGINYFSKVKSKPQFLLFPEGTDMCPFSIKRSHDFAEKNGLTKYNYVLHPRTTGFIHFINEMKKGQIIDSVLDVTVGYPKTLIQSELQALKGIYPEEIHFYVEDHPIHTLPSSEEELAEWLKKLWDRKEERLKKFYEEKRFTCEVGESGDAGNAVMPMKEEDVKVLLIKVVVFWLTFLFAVFACLYIFPLFRLFCFIGCVTYVVIGIRHGGVDNVIYGAVRDHK
;
A
#
# COMPACT_ATOMS: atom_id res chain seq x y z
N MET A 1 -13.76 -7.85 14.01
CA MET A 1 -15.13 -7.30 14.18
C MET A 1 -15.54 -6.34 13.07
N GLY A 2 -14.78 -5.28 12.75
CA GLY A 2 -15.23 -4.34 11.69
C GLY A 2 -15.41 -4.98 10.30
N THR A 3 -14.65 -6.01 9.91
CA THR A 3 -14.95 -6.76 8.67
C THR A 3 -16.34 -7.42 8.70
N ILE A 4 -16.69 -8.04 9.82
CA ILE A 4 -17.99 -8.73 9.95
C ILE A 4 -19.13 -7.72 10.03
N VAL A 5 -18.98 -6.65 10.81
CA VAL A 5 -20.08 -5.72 11.11
C VAL A 5 -20.21 -4.60 10.08
N MET A 6 -19.10 -4.12 9.50
CA MET A 6 -19.10 -3.00 8.55
C MET A 6 -18.99 -3.45 7.11
N VAL A 7 -18.14 -4.44 6.81
CA VAL A 7 -17.86 -4.87 5.42
C VAL A 7 -18.87 -5.92 4.93
N THR A 8 -19.26 -6.88 5.76
CA THR A 8 -20.19 -7.96 5.34
C THR A 8 -21.52 -7.43 4.77
N PRO A 9 -22.16 -6.40 5.38
CA PRO A 9 -23.40 -5.84 4.85
C PRO A 9 -23.27 -5.25 3.44
N THR A 10 -22.05 -4.90 3.00
CA THR A 10 -21.82 -4.33 1.67
C THR A 10 -21.53 -5.38 0.61
N LEU A 11 -21.35 -6.66 0.96
CA LEU A 11 -21.05 -7.71 -0.03
C LEU A 11 -22.13 -7.86 -1.12
N PRO A 12 -23.45 -7.80 -0.82
CA PRO A 12 -24.46 -7.91 -1.88
C PRO A 12 -24.36 -6.82 -2.94
N THR A 13 -23.83 -5.64 -2.61
CA THR A 13 -23.71 -4.54 -3.58
C THR A 13 -22.69 -4.83 -4.68
N ILE A 14 -21.79 -5.81 -4.48
CA ILE A 14 -20.87 -6.29 -5.51
C ILE A 14 -21.63 -6.70 -6.78
N PHE A 15 -22.77 -7.36 -6.62
CA PHE A 15 -23.56 -7.87 -7.75
C PHE A 15 -24.53 -6.83 -8.31
N LEU A 16 -25.03 -5.94 -7.46
CA LEU A 16 -25.99 -4.90 -7.85
C LEU A 16 -25.32 -3.72 -8.57
N SER A 17 -24.19 -3.25 -8.04
CA SER A 17 -23.42 -2.16 -8.62
C SER A 17 -21.97 -2.26 -8.16
N PRO A 18 -21.08 -2.88 -8.96
CA PRO A 18 -19.66 -3.02 -8.63
C PRO A 18 -18.97 -1.68 -8.30
N ALA A 19 -19.37 -0.60 -8.99
CA ALA A 19 -18.83 0.74 -8.76
C ALA A 19 -19.27 1.34 -7.42
N LEU A 20 -20.55 1.18 -7.03
CA LEU A 20 -21.02 1.59 -5.71
C LEU A 20 -20.33 0.77 -4.62
N SER A 21 -20.24 -0.55 -4.81
CA SER A 21 -19.54 -1.45 -3.89
C SER A 21 -18.10 -1.01 -3.65
N ARG A 22 -17.36 -0.68 -4.73
CA ARG A 22 -16.00 -0.14 -4.64
C ARG A 22 -15.92 1.13 -3.79
N ARG A 23 -16.79 2.11 -4.05
CA ARG A 23 -16.82 3.38 -3.30
C ARG A 23 -17.11 3.17 -1.81
N MET A 24 -18.07 2.31 -1.49
CA MET A 24 -18.38 1.96 -0.09
C MET A 24 -17.16 1.30 0.58
N MET A 25 -16.54 0.33 -0.10
CA MET A 25 -15.37 -0.35 0.44
C MET A 25 -14.17 0.58 0.63
N ASP A 26 -13.96 1.53 -0.27
CA ASP A 26 -12.90 2.55 -0.15
C ASP A 26 -13.13 3.43 1.08
N PHE A 27 -14.38 3.84 1.30
CA PHE A 27 -14.72 4.59 2.51
C PHE A 27 -14.48 3.78 3.79
N LEU A 28 -14.88 2.50 3.81
CA LEU A 28 -14.69 1.65 4.98
C LEU A 28 -13.21 1.37 5.27
N ILE A 29 -12.41 1.07 4.24
CA ILE A 29 -10.98 0.78 4.43
C ILE A 29 -10.20 2.03 4.85
N LYS A 30 -10.62 3.22 4.40
CA LYS A 30 -10.06 4.50 4.88
C LYS A 30 -10.10 4.60 6.40
N LEU A 31 -11.20 4.22 7.04
CA LEU A 31 -11.34 4.26 8.50
C LEU A 31 -10.32 3.34 9.20
N TRP A 32 -10.00 2.20 8.61
CA TRP A 32 -8.99 1.28 9.11
C TRP A 32 -7.58 1.81 8.94
N PHE A 33 -7.26 2.37 7.77
CA PHE A 33 -5.94 2.96 7.53
C PHE A 33 -5.69 4.17 8.45
N LEU A 34 -6.69 5.04 8.61
CA LEU A 34 -6.59 6.17 9.54
C LEU A 34 -6.46 5.72 10.99
N LEU A 35 -7.10 4.61 11.40
CA LEU A 35 -6.86 4.03 12.72
C LEU A 35 -5.41 3.57 12.86
N ALA A 36 -4.86 2.90 11.84
CA ALA A 36 -3.48 2.46 11.87
C ALA A 36 -2.52 3.64 12.04
N VAL A 37 -2.71 4.72 11.26
CA VAL A 37 -1.97 5.99 11.39
C VAL A 37 -2.12 6.58 12.79
N ALA A 38 -3.35 6.67 13.32
CA ALA A 38 -3.61 7.21 14.64
C ALA A 38 -2.87 6.43 15.74
N LEU A 39 -2.82 5.10 15.64
CA LEU A 39 -2.13 4.27 16.61
C LEU A 39 -0.63 4.59 16.66
N TYR A 40 0.08 4.61 15.53
CA TYR A 40 1.53 4.84 15.60
C TYR A 40 1.94 6.32 15.72
N GLU A 41 1.15 7.26 15.21
CA GLU A 41 1.49 8.69 15.42
C GLU A 41 1.07 9.19 16.81
N MET A 42 -0.13 8.86 17.28
CA MET A 42 -0.64 9.44 18.53
C MET A 42 -0.25 8.64 19.77
N LEU A 43 -0.33 7.29 19.71
CA LEU A 43 -0.01 6.46 20.88
C LEU A 43 1.49 6.22 20.99
N MET A 44 2.17 6.08 19.85
CA MET A 44 3.59 5.68 19.80
C MET A 44 4.53 6.87 19.51
N GLY A 45 3.98 8.03 19.16
CA GLY A 45 4.75 9.27 18.99
C GLY A 45 5.65 9.32 17.75
N VAL A 46 5.40 8.47 16.75
CA VAL A 46 6.18 8.44 15.50
C VAL A 46 5.99 9.75 14.74
N LYS A 47 7.10 10.41 14.38
CA LYS A 47 7.08 11.64 13.56
C LYS A 47 7.41 11.35 12.11
N ILE A 48 6.67 11.97 11.20
CA ILE A 48 6.86 11.81 9.77
C ILE A 48 7.44 13.09 9.18
N ILE A 49 8.54 12.95 8.46
CA ILE A 49 9.23 14.05 7.79
C ILE A 49 9.23 13.73 6.30
N VAL A 50 8.73 14.65 5.48
CA VAL A 50 8.62 14.46 4.03
C VAL A 50 9.45 15.51 3.32
N SER A 51 10.24 15.08 2.35
CA SER A 51 11.09 15.91 1.49
C SER A 51 10.85 15.54 0.02
N GLY A 52 11.24 16.41 -0.91
CA GLY A 52 11.09 16.19 -2.35
C GLY A 52 9.81 16.80 -2.94
N LYS A 53 9.36 16.27 -4.08
CA LYS A 53 8.27 16.79 -4.92
C LYS A 53 7.15 15.74 -5.05
N PRO A 54 6.14 15.76 -4.15
CA PRO A 54 5.02 14.80 -4.18
C PRO A 54 4.10 15.01 -5.39
N SER A 55 3.39 13.95 -5.79
CA SER A 55 2.35 13.97 -6.82
C SER A 55 1.11 14.73 -6.39
N LEU A 56 0.38 15.33 -7.34
CA LEU A 56 -0.92 15.98 -7.08
C LEU A 56 -1.91 15.04 -6.34
N ARG A 57 -2.77 15.62 -5.50
CA ARG A 57 -3.80 14.86 -4.78
C ARG A 57 -4.82 14.30 -5.79
N GLY A 58 -5.09 12.99 -5.71
CA GLY A 58 -6.00 12.29 -6.63
C GLY A 58 -5.31 11.71 -7.87
N THR A 59 -3.99 11.84 -7.97
CA THR A 59 -3.19 11.14 -8.98
C THR A 59 -3.20 9.63 -8.71
N SER A 60 -3.49 8.86 -9.75
CA SER A 60 -3.41 7.41 -9.72
C SER A 60 -1.98 6.96 -10.01
N SER A 61 -1.27 6.47 -9.01
CA SER A 61 0.17 6.19 -9.13
C SER A 61 0.54 4.75 -8.82
N LEU A 62 1.55 4.24 -9.52
CA LEU A 62 2.33 3.10 -9.04
C LEU A 62 3.41 3.63 -8.10
N ILE A 63 3.33 3.30 -6.82
CA ILE A 63 4.28 3.72 -5.79
C ILE A 63 5.43 2.72 -5.72
N LEU A 64 6.66 3.22 -5.87
CA LEU A 64 7.90 2.45 -5.81
C LEU A 64 8.70 2.80 -4.57
N GLU A 65 8.63 1.93 -3.57
CA GLU A 65 9.31 2.11 -2.29
C GLU A 65 10.50 1.16 -2.14
N ASN A 66 11.60 1.61 -1.52
CA ASN A 66 12.66 0.71 -1.06
C ASN A 66 12.16 -0.08 0.16
N HIS A 67 12.58 -1.34 0.31
CA HIS A 67 12.03 -2.23 1.33
C HIS A 67 13.01 -2.48 2.48
N ARG A 68 13.10 -1.51 3.39
CA ARG A 68 14.03 -1.57 4.51
C ARG A 68 13.52 -2.44 5.67
N THR A 69 12.21 -2.48 5.89
CA THR A 69 11.57 -3.21 7.00
C THR A 69 10.28 -3.90 6.58
N ARG A 70 9.85 -4.90 7.34
CA ARG A 70 8.58 -5.61 7.06
C ARG A 70 7.32 -4.74 7.18
N ILE A 71 7.44 -3.54 7.76
CA ILE A 71 6.32 -2.64 8.07
C ILE A 71 6.43 -1.28 7.37
N ASP A 72 7.31 -1.10 6.39
CA ASP A 72 7.44 0.18 5.65
C ASP A 72 6.09 0.66 5.09
N TRP A 73 5.32 -0.27 4.51
CA TRP A 73 3.98 -0.03 3.96
C TRP A 73 2.99 0.58 4.96
N LEU A 74 3.17 0.30 6.26
CA LEU A 74 2.32 0.82 7.33
C LEU A 74 2.60 2.30 7.54
N PHE A 75 3.86 2.71 7.49
CA PHE A 75 4.29 4.09 7.70
C PHE A 75 4.04 4.96 6.48
N LEU A 76 4.07 4.39 5.27
CA LEU A 76 3.67 5.08 4.05
C LEU A 76 2.22 5.63 4.13
N MET A 77 1.35 4.97 4.90
CA MET A 77 -0.03 5.44 5.12
C MET A 77 -0.10 6.87 5.69
N SER A 78 0.86 7.28 6.51
CA SER A 78 0.93 8.65 7.05
C SER A 78 1.28 9.69 6.01
N TYR A 79 2.16 9.35 5.06
CA TYR A 79 2.43 10.19 3.90
C TYR A 79 1.13 10.33 3.07
N LEU A 80 0.48 9.20 2.76
CA LEU A 80 -0.75 9.19 1.97
C LEU A 80 -1.89 9.95 2.64
N CYS A 81 -2.00 9.94 3.97
CA CYS A 81 -2.99 10.73 4.71
C CYS A 81 -2.83 12.25 4.48
N ARG A 82 -1.58 12.72 4.37
CA ARG A 82 -1.24 14.15 4.25
C ARG A 82 -1.26 14.63 2.80
N TYR A 83 -0.66 13.86 1.90
CA TYR A 83 -0.38 14.29 0.53
C TYR A 83 -1.35 13.70 -0.50
N SER A 84 -2.08 12.64 -0.16
CA SER A 84 -2.93 11.90 -1.11
C SER A 84 -4.30 11.52 -0.49
N ASP A 85 -5.04 10.64 -1.15
CA ASP A 85 -6.20 9.97 -0.56
C ASP A 85 -5.85 8.53 -0.17
N ILE A 86 -5.61 8.33 1.12
CA ILE A 86 -5.27 7.04 1.73
C ILE A 86 -6.25 5.92 1.36
N LYS A 87 -7.51 6.23 1.01
CA LYS A 87 -8.52 5.23 0.63
C LYS A 87 -8.20 4.49 -0.67
N GLU A 88 -7.37 5.08 -1.53
CA GLU A 88 -6.97 4.53 -2.84
C GLU A 88 -5.77 3.59 -2.72
N PHE A 89 -5.13 3.53 -1.55
CA PHE A 89 -3.93 2.74 -1.31
C PHE A 89 -4.17 1.23 -1.39
N ARG A 90 -3.35 0.53 -2.19
CA ARG A 90 -3.39 -0.93 -2.40
C ARG A 90 -2.00 -1.50 -2.29
N ILE A 91 -1.90 -2.68 -1.68
CA ILE A 91 -0.62 -3.33 -1.44
C ILE A 91 -0.60 -4.70 -2.14
N SER A 92 0.54 -5.05 -2.71
CA SER A 92 0.85 -6.43 -3.10
C SER A 92 1.36 -7.23 -1.90
N LEU A 93 0.62 -8.26 -1.49
CA LEU A 93 0.86 -9.04 -0.28
C LEU A 93 1.13 -10.52 -0.56
N LYS A 94 1.72 -11.22 0.41
CA LYS A 94 1.91 -12.68 0.32
C LYS A 94 0.56 -13.41 0.35
N TYR A 95 0.35 -14.35 -0.56
CA TYR A 95 -0.89 -15.12 -0.70
C TYR A 95 -1.46 -15.72 0.61
N PRO A 96 -0.65 -16.28 1.53
CA PRO A 96 -1.19 -16.82 2.79
C PRO A 96 -1.95 -15.80 3.65
N LEU A 97 -1.61 -14.50 3.57
CA LEU A 97 -2.30 -13.44 4.32
C LEU A 97 -3.77 -13.30 3.94
N LYS A 98 -4.13 -13.73 2.72
CA LYS A 98 -5.52 -13.78 2.23
C LYS A 98 -6.42 -14.62 3.15
N LYS A 99 -5.88 -15.66 3.76
CA LYS A 99 -6.63 -16.63 4.58
C LYS A 99 -6.84 -16.15 6.02
N PHE A 100 -6.21 -15.06 6.43
CA PHE A 100 -6.29 -14.59 7.81
C PHE A 100 -7.71 -14.04 8.11
N PRO A 101 -8.43 -14.59 9.10
CA PRO A 101 -9.78 -14.14 9.42
C PRO A 101 -9.86 -12.65 9.77
N GLY A 102 -10.90 -11.97 9.30
CA GLY A 102 -11.08 -10.54 9.51
C GLY A 102 -10.18 -9.69 8.62
N ALA A 103 -8.87 -9.63 8.90
CA ALA A 103 -7.97 -8.73 8.16
C ALA A 103 -7.74 -9.19 6.72
N GLY A 104 -7.47 -10.48 6.49
CA GLY A 104 -7.31 -11.05 5.15
C GLY A 104 -8.56 -10.90 4.29
N TRP A 105 -9.74 -11.05 4.89
CA TRP A 105 -11.04 -10.82 4.24
C TRP A 105 -11.25 -9.34 3.89
N ALA A 106 -10.97 -8.42 4.81
CA ALA A 106 -11.08 -6.99 4.56
C ALA A 106 -10.12 -6.54 3.44
N MET A 107 -8.88 -7.04 3.45
CA MET A 107 -7.88 -6.75 2.40
C MET A 107 -8.30 -7.27 1.02
N GLN A 108 -8.97 -8.43 0.95
CA GLN A 108 -9.59 -8.91 -0.30
C GLN A 108 -10.67 -7.94 -0.79
N CYS A 109 -11.60 -7.53 0.09
CA CYS A 109 -12.64 -6.56 -0.26
C CYS A 109 -12.06 -5.18 -0.61
N ALA A 110 -10.93 -4.80 -0.02
CA ALA A 110 -10.21 -3.58 -0.35
C ALA A 110 -9.58 -3.62 -1.75
N GLY A 111 -9.41 -4.80 -2.35
CA GLY A 111 -8.77 -4.97 -3.67
C GLY A 111 -7.24 -5.01 -3.60
N PHE A 112 -6.70 -5.51 -2.49
CA PHE A 112 -5.26 -5.81 -2.38
C PHE A 112 -4.93 -7.04 -3.24
N LEU A 113 -3.69 -7.10 -3.75
CA LEU A 113 -3.25 -8.16 -4.65
C LEU A 113 -2.46 -9.21 -3.87
N PHE A 114 -2.91 -10.47 -3.90
CA PHE A 114 -2.31 -11.55 -3.12
C PHE A 114 -1.46 -12.47 -4.00
N LEU A 115 -0.15 -12.33 -3.89
CA LEU A 115 0.82 -12.97 -4.78
C LEU A 115 1.42 -14.25 -4.18
N LYS A 116 1.55 -15.28 -5.01
CA LYS A 116 2.18 -16.57 -4.67
C LYS A 116 3.70 -16.58 -4.89
N ARG A 117 4.25 -15.51 -5.46
CA ARG A 117 5.66 -15.38 -5.87
C ARG A 117 6.01 -16.35 -7.00
N LYS A 118 5.05 -16.59 -7.89
CA LYS A 118 5.20 -17.44 -9.08
C LYS A 118 4.60 -16.70 -10.25
N TRP A 119 5.46 -16.26 -11.16
CA TRP A 119 5.07 -15.38 -12.26
C TRP A 119 3.89 -15.90 -13.09
N ASP A 120 3.92 -17.18 -13.46
CA ASP A 120 2.87 -17.79 -14.28
C ASP A 120 1.50 -17.81 -13.61
N GLU A 121 1.46 -17.86 -12.27
CA GLU A 121 0.21 -17.81 -11.49
C GLU A 121 -0.21 -16.37 -11.18
N ASP A 122 0.76 -15.47 -10.96
CA ASP A 122 0.52 -14.12 -10.45
C ASP A 122 0.17 -13.10 -11.56
N LYS A 123 0.69 -13.27 -12.79
CA LYS A 123 0.50 -12.31 -13.90
C LYS A 123 -0.97 -12.05 -14.21
N ASP A 124 -1.77 -13.12 -14.28
CA ASP A 124 -3.20 -13.03 -14.60
C ASP A 124 -3.99 -12.48 -13.41
N HIS A 125 -3.58 -12.81 -12.18
CA HIS A 125 -4.21 -12.27 -10.97
C HIS A 125 -4.02 -10.75 -10.88
N ILE A 126 -2.81 -10.26 -11.13
CA ILE A 126 -2.50 -8.82 -11.19
C ILE A 126 -3.32 -8.14 -12.28
N ALA A 127 -3.33 -8.69 -13.50
CA ALA A 127 -4.08 -8.14 -14.63
C ALA A 127 -5.59 -8.05 -14.32
N ASN A 128 -6.17 -9.10 -13.72
CA ASN A 128 -7.57 -9.11 -13.32
C ASN A 128 -7.89 -8.06 -12.26
N GLY A 129 -7.02 -7.92 -11.26
CA GLY A 129 -7.19 -6.92 -10.20
C GLY A 129 -7.10 -5.48 -10.72
N ILE A 130 -6.14 -5.18 -11.60
CA ILE A 130 -5.99 -3.87 -12.25
C ILE A 130 -7.20 -3.59 -13.16
N ASN A 131 -7.58 -4.56 -13.99
CA ASN A 131 -8.75 -4.44 -14.88
C ASN A 131 -10.04 -4.19 -14.09
N TYR A 132 -10.20 -4.78 -12.90
CA TYR A 132 -11.34 -4.47 -12.03
C TYR A 132 -11.44 -2.97 -11.71
N PHE A 133 -10.34 -2.32 -11.31
CA PHE A 133 -10.34 -0.88 -11.02
C PHE A 133 -10.66 -0.03 -12.25
N SER A 134 -10.17 -0.42 -13.42
CA SER A 134 -10.55 0.20 -14.70
C SER A 134 -12.05 0.09 -14.96
N LYS A 135 -12.65 -1.10 -14.79
CA LYS A 135 -14.09 -1.33 -15.01
C LYS A 135 -14.99 -0.53 -14.06
N VAL A 136 -14.59 -0.40 -12.80
CA VAL A 136 -15.34 0.40 -11.81
C VAL A 136 -15.00 1.90 -11.84
N LYS A 137 -14.15 2.33 -12.78
CA LYS A 137 -13.69 3.73 -12.95
C LYS A 137 -13.11 4.31 -11.66
N SER A 138 -12.29 3.52 -10.97
CA SER A 138 -11.56 3.92 -9.76
C SER A 138 -10.08 4.06 -10.07
N LYS A 139 -9.40 4.96 -9.36
CA LYS A 139 -8.00 5.33 -9.52
C LYS A 139 -7.19 4.85 -8.31
N PRO A 140 -6.69 3.59 -8.30
CA PRO A 140 -5.95 3.04 -7.17
C PRO A 140 -4.49 3.49 -7.15
N GLN A 141 -3.91 3.58 -5.96
CA GLN A 141 -2.48 3.76 -5.75
C GLN A 141 -1.86 2.43 -5.30
N PHE A 142 -1.15 1.75 -6.20
CA PHE A 142 -0.55 0.45 -5.90
C PHE A 142 0.87 0.62 -5.36
N LEU A 143 1.15 0.01 -4.21
CA LEU A 143 2.50 -0.12 -3.68
C LEU A 143 3.18 -1.37 -4.22
N LEU A 144 4.37 -1.15 -4.77
CA LEU A 144 5.30 -2.19 -5.17
C LEU A 144 6.64 -1.96 -4.47
N PHE A 145 7.21 -3.06 -3.97
CA PHE A 145 8.60 -3.15 -3.54
C PHE A 145 9.38 -3.96 -4.58
N PRO A 146 10.02 -3.32 -5.58
CA PRO A 146 10.78 -4.04 -6.62
C PRO A 146 11.88 -4.96 -6.07
N GLU A 147 12.39 -4.72 -4.87
CA GLU A 147 13.32 -5.62 -4.16
C GLU A 147 12.73 -7.03 -3.93
N GLY A 148 11.41 -7.12 -3.77
CA GLY A 148 10.65 -8.37 -3.59
C GLY A 148 10.79 -9.02 -2.21
N THR A 149 11.66 -8.50 -1.35
CA THR A 149 11.86 -8.92 0.04
C THR A 149 12.44 -7.77 0.84
N ASP A 150 12.23 -7.82 2.16
CA ASP A 150 12.83 -6.89 3.11
C ASP A 150 14.35 -7.07 3.22
N MET A 151 15.02 -5.98 3.57
CA MET A 151 16.47 -5.97 3.74
C MET A 151 16.89 -6.58 5.08
N CYS A 152 17.51 -7.76 5.01
CA CYS A 152 18.11 -8.47 6.13
C CYS A 152 19.47 -9.05 5.69
N PRO A 153 20.33 -9.51 6.62
CA PRO A 153 21.66 -10.02 6.26
C PRO A 153 21.63 -11.11 5.17
N PHE A 154 20.59 -11.96 5.20
CA PHE A 154 20.40 -13.01 4.19
C PHE A 154 20.04 -12.46 2.80
N SER A 155 19.12 -11.50 2.71
CA SER A 155 18.72 -10.93 1.41
C SER A 155 19.80 -10.03 0.81
N ILE A 156 20.56 -9.31 1.65
CA ILE A 156 21.75 -8.55 1.23
C ILE A 156 22.78 -9.47 0.59
N LYS A 157 23.17 -10.56 1.28
CA LYS A 157 24.15 -11.53 0.75
C LYS A 157 23.71 -12.05 -0.62
N ARG A 158 22.44 -12.48 -0.74
CA ARG A 158 21.89 -12.97 -2.01
C ARG A 158 21.91 -11.90 -3.10
N SER A 159 21.67 -10.64 -2.74
CA SER A 159 21.73 -9.54 -3.72
C SER A 159 23.17 -9.23 -4.14
N HIS A 160 24.16 -9.38 -3.25
CA HIS A 160 25.59 -9.26 -3.58
C HIS A 160 26.05 -10.41 -4.47
N ASP A 161 25.67 -11.65 -4.18
CA ASP A 161 25.98 -12.82 -5.01
C ASP A 161 25.40 -12.65 -6.43
N PHE A 162 24.18 -12.10 -6.53
CA PHE A 162 23.58 -11.74 -7.82
C PHE A 162 24.36 -10.64 -8.53
N ALA A 163 24.80 -9.60 -7.81
CA ALA A 163 25.56 -8.50 -8.39
C ALA A 163 26.89 -8.98 -8.94
N GLU A 164 27.66 -9.77 -8.18
CA GLU A 164 28.93 -10.36 -8.63
C GLU A 164 28.77 -11.22 -9.88
N LYS A 165 27.77 -12.11 -9.88
CA LYS A 165 27.50 -13.00 -11.03
C LYS A 165 27.17 -12.25 -12.32
N ASN A 166 26.56 -11.07 -12.21
CA ASN A 166 26.13 -10.27 -13.36
C ASN A 166 27.02 -9.04 -13.62
N GLY A 167 28.15 -8.91 -12.92
CA GLY A 167 29.05 -7.76 -13.06
C GLY A 167 28.44 -6.41 -12.66
N LEU A 168 27.49 -6.41 -11.71
CA LEU A 168 26.82 -5.21 -11.21
C LEU A 168 27.47 -4.70 -9.92
N THR A 169 27.30 -3.42 -9.64
CA THR A 169 27.70 -2.80 -8.37
C THR A 169 26.94 -3.44 -7.19
N LYS A 170 27.63 -3.65 -6.07
CA LYS A 170 26.99 -4.09 -4.82
C LYS A 170 26.33 -2.92 -4.12
N TYR A 171 25.04 -3.05 -3.85
CA TYR A 171 24.28 -2.09 -3.05
C TYR A 171 24.27 -2.49 -1.57
N ASN A 172 24.35 -1.49 -0.69
CA ASN A 172 24.42 -1.65 0.76
C ASN A 172 23.16 -1.11 1.46
N TYR A 173 22.40 -0.22 0.81
CA TYR A 173 21.22 0.44 1.38
C TYR A 173 19.91 0.03 0.68
N VAL A 174 19.97 -0.46 -0.56
CA VAL A 174 18.87 -1.14 -1.28
C VAL A 174 19.28 -2.53 -1.80
N LEU A 175 18.30 -3.38 -2.13
CA LEU A 175 18.53 -4.60 -2.92
C LEU A 175 18.31 -4.31 -4.41
N HIS A 176 18.96 -5.07 -5.30
CA HIS A 176 18.75 -4.95 -6.75
C HIS A 176 17.27 -5.18 -7.12
N PRO A 177 16.63 -4.29 -7.91
CA PRO A 177 15.21 -4.38 -8.20
C PRO A 177 14.90 -5.48 -9.23
N ARG A 178 13.72 -6.09 -9.09
CA ARG A 178 13.14 -6.99 -10.07
C ARG A 178 12.22 -6.21 -11.00
N THR A 179 12.45 -6.32 -12.30
CA THR A 179 11.77 -5.49 -13.31
C THR A 179 10.46 -6.09 -13.80
N THR A 180 10.30 -7.41 -13.82
CA THR A 180 9.13 -8.12 -14.39
C THR A 180 7.80 -7.63 -13.81
N GLY A 181 7.70 -7.55 -12.48
CA GLY A 181 6.48 -7.09 -11.82
C GLY A 181 6.19 -5.62 -12.13
N PHE A 182 7.20 -4.76 -12.05
CA PHE A 182 7.07 -3.33 -12.36
C PHE A 182 6.54 -3.09 -13.78
N ILE A 183 7.15 -3.72 -14.78
CA ILE A 183 6.76 -3.60 -16.19
C ILE A 183 5.31 -4.04 -16.38
N HIS A 184 4.93 -5.18 -15.78
CA HIS A 184 3.56 -5.68 -15.87
C HIS A 184 2.52 -4.75 -15.26
N PHE A 185 2.80 -4.18 -14.08
CA PHE A 185 1.92 -3.18 -13.47
C PHE A 185 1.76 -1.96 -14.38
N ILE A 186 2.86 -1.42 -14.92
CA ILE A 186 2.81 -0.28 -15.84
C ILE A 186 1.96 -0.61 -17.06
N ASN A 187 2.18 -1.76 -17.70
CA ASN A 187 1.47 -2.15 -18.92
C ASN A 187 -0.03 -2.35 -18.67
N GLU A 188 -0.41 -3.08 -17.62
CA GLU A 188 -1.83 -3.33 -17.31
C GLU A 188 -2.53 -2.04 -16.85
N MET A 189 -1.88 -1.16 -16.08
CA MET A 189 -2.49 0.11 -15.68
C MET A 189 -2.61 1.09 -16.85
N LYS A 190 -1.63 1.13 -17.78
CA LYS A 190 -1.70 1.90 -19.05
C LYS A 190 -2.86 1.41 -19.90
N LYS A 191 -2.98 0.09 -20.10
CA LYS A 191 -4.07 -0.55 -20.82
C LYS A 191 -5.45 -0.25 -20.20
N GLY A 192 -5.53 -0.22 -18.88
CA GLY A 192 -6.73 0.16 -18.14
C GLY A 192 -7.03 1.66 -18.11
N GLN A 193 -6.11 2.52 -18.58
CA GLN A 193 -6.16 3.98 -18.49
C GLN A 193 -6.37 4.49 -17.05
N ILE A 194 -5.71 3.83 -16.09
CA ILE A 194 -5.82 4.15 -14.66
C ILE A 194 -4.47 4.51 -14.01
N ILE A 195 -3.46 4.88 -14.79
CA ILE A 195 -2.18 5.38 -14.28
C ILE A 195 -1.93 6.79 -14.81
N ASP A 196 -1.65 7.69 -13.88
CA ASP A 196 -1.28 9.07 -14.14
C ASP A 196 0.24 9.26 -13.96
N SER A 197 0.87 8.57 -13.00
CA SER A 197 2.31 8.69 -12.71
C SER A 197 2.92 7.47 -12.00
N VAL A 198 4.24 7.49 -11.84
CA VAL A 198 4.99 6.63 -10.92
C VAL A 198 5.53 7.48 -9.78
N LEU A 199 5.18 7.14 -8.55
CA LEU A 199 5.66 7.86 -7.36
C LEU A 199 6.88 7.13 -6.79
N ASP A 200 8.06 7.72 -6.97
CA ASP A 200 9.31 7.25 -6.35
C ASP A 200 9.32 7.65 -4.87
N VAL A 201 9.38 6.66 -3.97
CA VAL A 201 9.43 6.89 -2.51
C VAL A 201 10.69 6.27 -1.93
N THR A 202 11.53 7.08 -1.31
CA THR A 202 12.67 6.61 -0.53
C THR A 202 12.39 6.79 0.95
N VAL A 203 12.30 5.69 1.70
CA VAL A 203 12.12 5.70 3.15
C VAL A 203 13.45 5.49 3.88
N GLY A 204 13.70 6.34 4.87
CA GLY A 204 14.89 6.32 5.72
C GLY A 204 14.54 6.42 7.20
N TYR A 205 15.27 5.67 8.02
CA TYR A 205 15.11 5.64 9.48
C TYR A 205 16.37 6.19 10.14
N PRO A 206 16.38 7.44 10.65
CA PRO A 206 17.59 8.09 11.13
C PRO A 206 18.11 7.49 12.45
N LYS A 207 17.21 6.89 13.24
CA LYS A 207 17.44 6.40 14.60
C LYS A 207 17.05 4.92 14.70
N THR A 208 15.95 4.61 15.39
CA THR A 208 15.51 3.24 15.65
C THR A 208 14.96 2.59 14.39
N LEU A 209 15.51 1.42 14.03
CA LEU A 209 15.03 0.61 12.90
C LEU A 209 14.26 -0.60 13.42
N ILE A 210 13.02 -0.75 12.98
CA ILE A 210 12.19 -1.90 13.34
C ILE A 210 12.26 -2.95 12.25
N GLN A 211 12.65 -4.17 12.59
CA GLN A 211 12.74 -5.24 11.59
C GLN A 211 11.44 -6.05 11.46
N SER A 212 10.59 -6.07 12.50
CA SER A 212 9.40 -6.93 12.52
C SER A 212 8.24 -6.37 13.34
N GLU A 213 7.05 -6.88 13.05
CA GLU A 213 5.79 -6.58 13.74
C GLU A 213 5.86 -6.92 15.24
N LEU A 214 6.67 -7.91 15.63
CA LEU A 214 6.85 -8.30 17.04
C LEU A 214 7.59 -7.24 17.86
N GLN A 215 8.55 -6.54 17.25
CA GLN A 215 9.25 -5.43 17.92
C GLN A 215 8.28 -4.27 18.18
N ALA A 216 7.41 -3.97 17.20
CA ALA A 216 6.33 -3.03 17.37
C ALA A 216 5.40 -3.47 18.53
N LEU A 217 5.01 -4.74 18.64
CA LEU A 217 4.20 -5.22 19.77
C LEU A 217 4.89 -5.09 21.15
N LYS A 218 6.23 -5.04 21.18
CA LYS A 218 7.03 -4.83 22.40
C LYS A 218 7.20 -3.35 22.76
N GLY A 219 6.57 -2.44 22.03
CA GLY A 219 6.66 -1.01 22.30
C GLY A 219 7.87 -0.33 21.66
N ILE A 220 8.60 -1.00 20.77
CA ILE A 220 9.73 -0.40 20.05
C ILE A 220 9.16 0.27 18.80
N TYR A 221 9.34 1.58 18.67
CA TYR A 221 8.83 2.43 17.58
C TYR A 221 9.93 3.35 17.04
N PRO A 222 9.98 3.65 15.72
CA PRO A 222 10.87 4.67 15.21
C PRO A 222 10.39 6.03 15.72
N GLU A 223 11.30 6.84 16.24
CA GLU A 223 10.97 8.19 16.71
C GLU A 223 10.62 9.09 15.54
N GLU A 224 11.33 8.90 14.43
CA GLU A 224 11.19 9.66 13.20
C GLU A 224 11.32 8.74 12.00
N ILE A 225 10.51 8.98 10.98
CA ILE A 225 10.57 8.33 9.67
C ILE A 225 10.63 9.43 8.63
N HIS A 226 11.63 9.34 7.77
CA HIS A 226 11.85 10.32 6.72
C HIS A 226 11.45 9.69 5.39
N PHE A 227 10.68 10.41 4.59
CA PHE A 227 10.35 10.07 3.21
C PHE A 227 10.94 11.12 2.28
N TYR A 228 11.64 10.69 1.25
CA TYR A 228 11.91 11.50 0.06
C TYR A 228 11.00 11.02 -1.05
N VAL A 229 10.22 11.91 -1.64
CA VAL A 229 9.24 11.58 -2.68
C VAL A 229 9.50 12.35 -3.95
N GLU A 230 9.34 11.69 -5.09
CA GLU A 230 9.49 12.28 -6.41
C GLU A 230 8.46 11.69 -7.37
N ASP A 231 7.64 12.55 -7.99
CA ASP A 231 6.64 12.12 -8.97
C ASP A 231 7.20 12.09 -10.39
N HIS A 232 6.98 10.98 -11.09
CA HIS A 232 7.35 10.80 -12.49
C HIS A 232 6.09 10.61 -13.34
N PRO A 233 5.61 11.66 -14.04
CA PRO A 233 4.42 11.56 -14.88
C PRO A 233 4.53 10.45 -15.91
N ILE A 234 3.43 9.74 -16.20
CA ILE A 234 3.51 8.52 -17.02
C ILE A 234 4.03 8.76 -18.44
N HIS A 235 3.86 9.97 -18.97
CA HIS A 235 4.33 10.36 -20.30
C HIS A 235 5.85 10.57 -20.38
N THR A 236 6.54 10.71 -19.24
CA THR A 236 8.01 10.82 -19.19
C THR A 236 8.69 9.45 -19.10
N LEU A 237 7.94 8.38 -18.87
CA LEU A 237 8.48 7.03 -18.80
C LEU A 237 8.72 6.45 -20.20
N PRO A 238 9.76 5.62 -20.38
CA PRO A 238 9.98 4.90 -21.63
C PRO A 238 8.80 4.02 -22.05
N SER A 239 8.77 3.68 -23.34
CA SER A 239 7.68 2.89 -23.92
C SER A 239 8.01 1.40 -24.04
N SER A 240 9.27 1.04 -24.28
CA SER A 240 9.70 -0.36 -24.38
C SER A 240 9.92 -1.00 -23.00
N GLU A 241 9.76 -2.32 -22.91
CA GLU A 241 9.95 -3.06 -21.67
C GLU A 241 11.43 -3.04 -21.23
N GLU A 242 12.36 -3.09 -22.18
CA GLU A 242 13.80 -3.05 -21.94
C GLU A 242 14.23 -1.69 -21.37
N GLU A 243 13.73 -0.58 -21.93
CA GLU A 243 14.03 0.75 -21.41
C GLU A 243 13.36 1.00 -20.05
N LEU A 244 12.16 0.46 -19.81
CA LEU A 244 11.51 0.51 -18.50
C LEU A 244 12.32 -0.27 -17.45
N ALA A 245 12.84 -1.44 -17.82
CA ALA A 245 13.72 -2.22 -16.96
C ALA A 245 14.97 -1.42 -16.58
N GLU A 246 15.59 -0.75 -17.55
CA GLU A 246 16.78 0.07 -17.34
C GLU A 246 16.47 1.33 -16.54
N TRP A 247 15.33 1.97 -16.78
CA TRP A 247 14.85 3.11 -15.99
C TRP A 247 14.70 2.75 -14.51
N LEU A 248 14.12 1.58 -14.21
CA LEU A 248 13.97 1.10 -12.84
C LEU A 248 15.32 0.83 -12.17
N LYS A 249 16.28 0.23 -12.88
CA LYS A 249 17.63 -0.02 -12.35
C LYS A 249 18.33 1.29 -12.01
N LYS A 250 18.28 2.28 -12.90
CA LYS A 250 18.83 3.63 -12.67
C LYS A 250 18.14 4.34 -11.51
N LEU A 251 16.83 4.15 -11.33
CA LEU A 251 16.11 4.68 -10.18
C LEU A 251 16.64 4.09 -8.87
N TRP A 252 16.90 2.79 -8.83
CA TRP A 252 17.48 2.11 -7.66
C TRP A 252 18.91 2.53 -7.37
N ASP A 253 19.72 2.77 -8.40
CA ASP A 253 21.07 3.32 -8.27
C ASP A 253 21.05 4.69 -7.57
N ARG A 254 20.12 5.57 -7.99
CA ARG A 254 19.90 6.86 -7.31
C ARG A 254 19.42 6.69 -5.87
N LYS A 255 18.55 5.71 -5.59
CA LYS A 255 18.09 5.42 -4.22
C LYS A 255 19.24 4.96 -3.32
N GLU A 256 20.16 4.13 -3.82
CA GLU A 256 21.35 3.68 -3.08
C GLU A 256 22.18 4.89 -2.62
N GLU A 257 22.53 5.79 -3.56
CA GLU A 257 23.33 6.97 -3.24
C GLU A 257 22.59 7.96 -2.34
N ARG A 258 21.27 8.12 -2.54
CA ARG A 258 20.41 8.96 -1.69
C ARG A 258 20.38 8.44 -0.26
N LEU A 259 20.23 7.12 -0.07
CA LEU A 259 20.21 6.51 1.25
C LEU A 259 21.58 6.54 1.91
N LYS A 260 22.67 6.37 1.16
CA LYS A 260 24.03 6.53 1.67
C LYS A 260 24.22 7.91 2.31
N LYS A 261 23.91 8.98 1.57
CA LYS A 261 23.93 10.36 2.10
C LYS A 261 22.99 10.54 3.28
N PHE A 262 21.77 9.98 3.21
CA PHE A 262 20.80 10.05 4.30
C PHE A 262 21.34 9.43 5.60
N TYR A 263 22.01 8.28 5.54
CA TYR A 263 22.52 7.64 6.75
C TYR A 263 23.76 8.34 7.32
N GLU A 264 24.47 9.14 6.52
CA GLU A 264 25.53 10.05 6.95
C GLU A 264 24.96 11.32 7.62
N GLU A 265 23.97 11.97 6.99
CA GLU A 265 23.43 13.27 7.43
C GLU A 265 22.20 13.19 8.35
N LYS A 266 21.54 12.02 8.42
CA LYS A 266 20.27 11.77 9.13
C LYS A 266 19.08 12.61 8.66
N ARG A 267 19.13 13.11 7.44
CA ARG A 267 18.08 13.88 6.78
C ARG A 267 18.21 13.72 5.27
N PHE A 268 17.11 13.87 4.55
CA PHE A 268 17.20 14.04 3.10
C PHE A 268 17.53 15.49 2.77
N THR A 269 18.57 15.71 1.99
CA THR A 269 18.83 17.01 1.38
C THR A 269 17.84 17.21 0.25
N CYS A 270 17.11 18.32 0.23
CA CYS A 270 16.44 18.75 -0.99
C CYS A 270 17.54 19.03 -2.01
N GLU A 271 17.63 18.22 -3.07
CA GLU A 271 18.49 18.54 -4.20
C GLU A 271 17.99 19.87 -4.77
N VAL A 272 18.81 20.92 -4.65
CA VAL A 272 18.58 22.22 -5.29
C VAL A 272 18.87 22.03 -6.78
N GLY A 273 17.97 21.34 -7.45
CA GLY A 273 17.98 21.06 -8.88
C GLY A 273 16.70 21.58 -9.50
N GLU A 274 16.82 22.69 -10.23
CA GLU A 274 15.79 23.33 -11.04
C GLU A 274 14.60 23.88 -10.24
N SER A 275 14.88 25.01 -9.58
CA SER A 275 13.93 26.10 -9.38
C SER A 275 13.43 26.59 -10.74
N GLY A 276 12.47 25.86 -11.30
CA GLY A 276 11.87 26.14 -12.61
C GLY A 276 10.36 25.94 -12.68
N ASP A 277 9.68 25.57 -11.57
CA ASP A 277 8.23 25.74 -11.46
C ASP A 277 7.77 25.60 -9.99
N ALA A 278 7.64 26.73 -9.31
CA ALA A 278 7.04 26.80 -7.96
C ALA A 278 5.49 26.77 -8.01
N GLY A 279 4.89 26.52 -9.18
CA GLY A 279 3.45 26.62 -9.40
C GLY A 279 2.60 25.45 -8.93
N ASN A 280 3.18 24.25 -8.70
CA ASN A 280 2.42 23.02 -8.45
C ASN A 280 2.86 22.23 -7.20
N ALA A 281 3.41 22.90 -6.18
CA ALA A 281 3.72 22.22 -4.92
C ALA A 281 2.43 21.79 -4.21
N VAL A 282 2.22 20.48 -4.04
CA VAL A 282 1.08 19.96 -3.28
C VAL A 282 1.19 20.41 -1.84
N MET A 283 0.20 21.18 -1.40
CA MET A 283 0.08 21.53 0.00
C MET A 283 -0.42 20.31 0.78
N PRO A 284 0.37 19.78 1.73
CA PRO A 284 -0.12 18.73 2.61
C PRO A 284 -1.30 19.23 3.43
N MET A 285 -2.12 18.30 3.91
CA MET A 285 -3.06 18.59 4.99
C MET A 285 -2.28 19.15 6.18
N LYS A 286 -2.78 20.23 6.79
CA LYS A 286 -2.14 20.84 7.96
C LYS A 286 -2.08 19.82 9.10
N GLU A 287 -0.99 19.81 9.85
CA GLU A 287 -0.82 18.87 10.98
C GLU A 287 -1.94 18.97 12.02
N GLU A 288 -2.53 20.15 12.21
CA GLU A 288 -3.69 20.34 13.09
C GLU A 288 -4.93 19.59 12.57
N ASP A 289 -5.21 19.69 11.27
CA ASP A 289 -6.32 18.99 10.62
C ASP A 289 -6.12 17.48 10.66
N VAL A 290 -4.88 17.02 10.43
CA VAL A 290 -4.51 15.60 10.57
C VAL A 290 -4.78 15.13 12.00
N LYS A 291 -4.30 15.84 13.02
CA LYS A 291 -4.54 15.47 14.42
C LYS A 291 -6.03 15.40 14.76
N VAL A 292 -6.82 16.39 14.33
CA VAL A 292 -8.28 16.39 14.52
C VAL A 292 -8.93 15.18 13.82
N LEU A 293 -8.50 14.86 12.60
CA LEU A 293 -8.97 13.69 11.87
C LEU A 293 -8.65 12.38 12.62
N LEU A 294 -7.42 12.21 13.08
CA LEU A 294 -6.99 11.01 13.81
C LEU A 294 -7.75 10.85 15.14
N ILE A 295 -7.95 11.95 15.90
CA ILE A 295 -8.77 11.93 17.13
C ILE A 295 -10.20 11.48 16.81
N LYS A 296 -10.84 12.05 15.78
CA LYS A 296 -12.21 11.67 15.37
C LYS A 296 -12.29 10.18 15.03
N VAL A 297 -11.29 9.65 14.33
CA VAL A 297 -11.24 8.23 13.97
C VAL A 297 -11.05 7.35 15.20
N VAL A 298 -10.19 7.72 16.15
CA VAL A 298 -10.03 6.99 17.42
C VAL A 298 -11.35 6.97 18.20
N VAL A 299 -12.01 8.13 18.36
CA VAL A 299 -13.31 8.23 19.04
C VAL A 299 -14.36 7.36 18.35
N PHE A 300 -14.41 7.39 17.02
CA PHE A 300 -15.29 6.53 16.23
C PHE A 300 -15.04 5.06 16.53
N TRP A 301 -13.78 4.60 16.50
CA TRP A 301 -13.44 3.19 16.72
C TRP A 301 -13.70 2.74 18.16
N LEU A 302 -13.43 3.57 19.16
CA LEU A 302 -13.75 3.27 20.55
C LEU A 302 -15.26 3.12 20.74
N THR A 303 -16.04 4.07 20.23
CA THR A 303 -17.51 4.03 20.28
C THR A 303 -18.06 2.82 19.54
N PHE A 304 -17.53 2.55 18.36
CA PHE A 304 -17.92 1.41 17.53
C PHE A 304 -17.62 0.08 18.23
N LEU A 305 -16.42 -0.09 18.77
CA LEU A 305 -16.05 -1.32 19.49
C LEU A 305 -16.93 -1.53 20.71
N PHE A 306 -17.15 -0.48 21.51
CA PHE A 306 -18.06 -0.54 22.65
C PHE A 306 -19.47 -0.97 22.22
N ALA A 307 -20.04 -0.34 21.20
CA ALA A 307 -21.36 -0.69 20.67
C ALA A 307 -21.41 -2.13 20.17
N VAL A 308 -20.39 -2.60 19.45
CA VAL A 308 -20.31 -3.98 18.96
C VAL A 308 -20.25 -4.98 20.12
N PHE A 309 -19.44 -4.73 21.14
CA PHE A 309 -19.38 -5.61 22.31
C PHE A 309 -20.67 -5.62 23.11
N ALA A 310 -21.31 -4.46 23.29
CA ALA A 310 -22.63 -4.37 23.91
C ALA A 310 -23.67 -5.16 23.09
N CYS A 311 -23.68 -5.02 21.77
CA CYS A 311 -24.59 -5.75 20.90
C CYS A 311 -24.34 -7.26 20.92
N LEU A 312 -23.07 -7.70 20.94
CA LEU A 312 -22.71 -9.11 21.08
C LEU A 312 -23.22 -9.70 22.39
N TYR A 313 -23.18 -8.92 23.47
CA TYR A 313 -23.67 -9.34 24.77
C TYR A 313 -25.21 -9.41 24.82
N ILE A 314 -25.88 -8.33 24.41
CA ILE A 314 -27.32 -8.14 24.58
C ILE A 314 -28.15 -8.92 23.55
N PHE A 315 -27.77 -8.91 22.26
CA PHE A 315 -28.66 -9.33 21.18
C PHE A 315 -28.27 -10.70 20.56
N PRO A 316 -29.07 -11.76 20.75
CA PRO A 316 -28.83 -13.07 20.12
C PRO A 316 -28.79 -13.02 18.59
N LEU A 317 -29.67 -12.22 17.97
CA LEU A 317 -29.71 -12.07 16.51
C LEU A 317 -28.43 -11.43 15.97
N PHE A 318 -27.78 -10.54 16.73
CA PHE A 318 -26.51 -9.94 16.33
C PHE A 318 -25.36 -10.96 16.36
N ARG A 319 -25.36 -11.88 17.34
CA ARG A 319 -24.42 -13.00 17.38
C ARG A 319 -24.62 -13.93 16.18
N LEU A 320 -25.88 -14.25 15.85
CA LEU A 320 -26.21 -15.06 14.68
C LEU A 320 -25.75 -14.38 13.38
N PHE A 321 -25.98 -13.06 13.24
CA PHE A 321 -25.47 -12.28 12.11
C PHE A 321 -23.94 -12.38 12.00
N CYS A 322 -23.22 -12.20 13.11
CA CYS A 322 -21.76 -12.31 13.11
C CYS A 322 -21.27 -13.72 12.73
N PHE A 323 -21.95 -14.76 13.22
CA PHE A 323 -21.66 -16.14 12.86
C PHE A 323 -21.88 -16.39 11.35
N ILE A 324 -23.03 -15.97 10.81
CA ILE A 324 -23.34 -16.08 9.38
C ILE A 324 -22.32 -15.32 8.55
N GLY A 325 -21.89 -14.13 8.97
CA GLY A 325 -20.84 -13.36 8.29
C GLY A 325 -19.53 -14.13 8.21
N CYS A 326 -19.08 -14.73 9.32
CA CYS A 326 -17.88 -15.58 9.34
C CYS A 326 -18.03 -16.79 8.40
N VAL A 327 -19.15 -17.51 8.48
CA VAL A 327 -19.44 -18.66 7.59
C VAL A 327 -19.43 -18.23 6.13
N THR A 328 -19.99 -17.07 5.80
CA THR A 328 -20.03 -16.52 4.45
C THR A 328 -18.63 -16.36 3.86
N TYR A 329 -17.69 -15.74 4.60
CA TYR A 329 -16.31 -15.60 4.13
C TYR A 329 -15.59 -16.93 3.99
N VAL A 330 -15.81 -17.88 4.91
CA VAL A 330 -15.22 -19.22 4.83
C VAL A 330 -15.74 -19.96 3.59
N VAL A 331 -17.05 -19.93 3.34
CA VAL A 331 -17.68 -20.56 2.17
C VAL A 331 -17.17 -19.93 0.88
N ILE A 332 -17.10 -18.59 0.80
CA ILE A 332 -16.53 -17.89 -0.37
C ILE A 332 -15.07 -18.27 -0.57
N GLY A 333 -14.29 -18.32 0.51
CA GLY A 333 -12.88 -18.74 0.48
C GLY A 333 -12.69 -20.16 -0.08
N ILE A 334 -13.55 -21.10 0.31
CA ILE A 334 -13.50 -22.50 -0.16
C ILE A 334 -14.00 -22.61 -1.61
N ARG A 335 -15.13 -21.99 -1.96
CA ARG A 335 -15.78 -22.17 -3.28
C ARG A 335 -15.19 -21.33 -4.40
N HIS A 336 -14.77 -20.10 -4.10
CA HIS A 336 -14.30 -19.14 -5.10
C HIS A 336 -12.82 -18.79 -4.92
N GLY A 337 -12.14 -19.38 -3.92
CA GLY A 337 -10.74 -19.08 -3.63
C GLY A 337 -10.50 -17.70 -3.01
N GLY A 338 -11.56 -16.98 -2.64
CA GLY A 338 -11.51 -15.65 -2.03
C GLY A 338 -12.58 -14.68 -2.55
N VAL A 339 -12.77 -13.58 -1.82
CA VAL A 339 -13.76 -12.53 -2.15
C VAL A 339 -13.27 -11.66 -3.31
N ASP A 340 -11.97 -11.43 -3.41
CA ASP A 340 -11.32 -10.79 -4.55
C ASP A 340 -11.69 -11.44 -5.88
N ASN A 341 -11.69 -12.78 -5.95
CA ASN A 341 -12.10 -13.50 -7.17
C ASN A 341 -13.59 -13.29 -7.50
N VAL A 342 -14.45 -13.22 -6.49
CA VAL A 342 -15.88 -12.90 -6.68
C VAL A 342 -16.05 -11.47 -7.22
N ILE A 343 -15.30 -10.52 -6.66
CA ILE A 343 -15.29 -9.11 -7.10
C ILE A 343 -14.82 -9.00 -8.56
N TYR A 344 -13.76 -9.73 -8.93
CA TYR A 344 -13.25 -9.73 -10.31
C TYR A 344 -14.22 -10.39 -11.29
N GLY A 345 -14.91 -11.45 -10.85
CA GLY A 345 -15.96 -12.11 -11.64
C GLY A 345 -17.14 -11.18 -11.91
N ALA A 346 -17.61 -10.45 -10.88
CA ALA A 346 -18.77 -9.59 -10.99
C ALA A 346 -18.63 -8.53 -12.10
N VAL A 347 -17.44 -7.96 -12.33
CA VAL A 347 -17.23 -6.96 -13.40
C VAL A 347 -17.06 -7.55 -14.81
N ARG A 348 -16.89 -8.88 -14.94
CA ARG A 348 -16.85 -9.54 -16.26
C ARG A 348 -18.25 -9.74 -16.85
N ASP A 349 -19.24 -9.90 -15.99
CA ASP A 349 -20.62 -10.22 -16.37
C ASP A 349 -21.47 -8.96 -16.65
N HIS A 350 -21.04 -7.79 -16.18
CA HIS A 350 -21.61 -6.48 -16.52
C HIS A 350 -20.95 -5.95 -17.81
N LYS A 351 -21.40 -6.44 -18.97
CA LYS A 351 -21.03 -5.90 -20.30
C LYS A 351 -22.09 -4.96 -20.85
#